data_AF-A0A1B5L5W6-F1
#
_entry.id   AF-A0A1B5L5W6-F1
#
_cell.length_a   1.000
_cell.length_b   1.000
_cell.length_c   1.000
_cell.angle_alpha   90.00
_cell.angle_beta   90.00
_cell.angle_gamma   90.00
#
_symmetry.space_group_name_H-M   'P 1'
#
loop_
_entity.id
_entity.type
_entity.pdbx_description
1 polymer ?
#
loop_
_entity_poly.entity_id
_entity_poly.type
_entity_poly.pdbx_seq_one_letter_code
_entity_poly.pdbx_strand_id
1 'polypeptide(L)'
;MTAPGSGLRDVAALAGPRGHLGNHVTYTSFGEPDEFPQRLDFVFVRDDPGSLDVDAYAVLPNSFDDQVRFSDHRPVVADMRLRL
;
A
#
# COMPACT_ATOMS: atom_id res chain seq x y z
N MET A 1 6.79 11.19 -6.62
CA MET A 1 7.33 10.20 -7.58
C MET A 1 6.35 9.81 -8.68
N THR A 2 5.04 10.08 -8.56
CA THR A 2 3.99 9.73 -9.55
C THR A 2 3.42 10.93 -10.30
N ALA A 3 4.23 11.96 -10.53
CA ALA A 3 3.81 13.13 -11.30
C ALA A 3 3.55 12.72 -12.77
N PRO A 4 2.70 13.45 -13.52
CA PRO A 4 2.56 13.23 -14.96
C PRO A 4 3.92 13.20 -15.67
N GLY A 5 4.16 12.17 -16.49
CA GLY A 5 5.44 11.97 -17.18
C GLY A 5 6.55 11.29 -16.37
N SER A 6 6.32 10.93 -15.11
CA SER A 6 7.31 10.19 -14.29
C SER A 6 7.58 8.75 -14.74
N GLY A 7 6.70 8.18 -15.56
CA GLY A 7 6.75 6.78 -15.95
C GLY A 7 6.40 5.80 -14.82
N LEU A 8 5.88 6.30 -13.68
CA LEU A 8 5.48 5.50 -12.54
C LEU A 8 4.05 5.83 -12.09
N ARG A 9 3.32 4.81 -11.64
CA ARG A 9 1.99 4.93 -11.03
C ARG A 9 1.98 4.26 -9.65
N ASP A 10 1.27 4.87 -8.70
CA ASP A 10 0.99 4.26 -7.40
C ASP A 10 -0.07 3.18 -7.58
N VAL A 11 0.25 1.95 -7.18
CA VAL A 11 -0.70 0.82 -7.25
C VAL A 11 -1.98 1.11 -6.48
N ALA A 12 -1.90 1.83 -5.36
CA ALA A 12 -3.10 2.19 -4.61
C ALA A 12 -4.06 3.07 -5.42
N ALA A 13 -3.56 3.86 -6.38
CA ALA A 13 -4.41 4.67 -7.26
C ALA A 13 -5.02 3.86 -8.42
N LEU A 14 -4.52 2.65 -8.66
CA LEU A 14 -4.99 1.76 -9.72
C LEU A 14 -6.06 0.77 -9.23
N ALA A 15 -6.07 0.46 -7.93
CA ALA A 15 -7.10 -0.37 -7.33
C ALA A 15 -8.47 0.33 -7.41
N GLY A 16 -9.51 -0.42 -7.81
CA GLY A 16 -10.87 0.09 -7.82
C GLY A 16 -11.44 0.31 -6.40
N PRO A 17 -12.62 0.94 -6.25
CA PRO A 17 -13.20 1.28 -4.95
C PRO A 17 -13.40 0.08 -3.99
N ARG A 18 -13.60 -1.12 -4.55
CA ARG A 18 -13.75 -2.38 -3.78
C ARG A 18 -12.44 -3.18 -3.66
N GLY A 19 -11.37 -2.71 -4.30
CA GLY A 19 -10.04 -3.35 -4.26
C GLY A 19 -9.20 -2.93 -3.06
N HIS A 20 -9.60 -1.89 -2.32
CA HIS A 20 -8.90 -1.47 -1.11
C HIS A 20 -9.33 -2.29 0.10
N LEU A 21 -8.38 -2.96 0.75
CA LEU A 21 -8.62 -3.83 1.90
C LEU A 21 -7.74 -3.45 3.10
N GLY A 22 -8.24 -3.71 4.30
CA GLY A 22 -7.49 -3.47 5.53
C GLY A 22 -7.35 -2.00 5.89
N ASN A 23 -6.16 -1.60 6.34
CA ASN A 23 -5.87 -0.27 6.83
C ASN A 23 -5.58 0.72 5.69
N HIS A 24 -5.47 2.01 6.02
CA HIS A 24 -4.99 3.05 5.08
C HIS A 24 -3.57 3.53 5.40
N VAL A 25 -3.22 3.49 6.68
CA VAL A 25 -1.96 3.99 7.22
C VAL A 25 -0.95 2.85 7.25
N THR A 26 0.27 3.09 6.79
CA THR A 26 1.32 2.06 6.75
C THR A 26 2.30 2.19 7.91
N TYR A 27 2.50 3.39 8.45
CA TYR A 27 3.38 3.67 9.60
C TYR A 27 2.58 3.89 10.88
N THR A 28 2.98 3.25 11.99
CA THR A 28 2.24 3.26 13.26
C THR A 28 3.04 3.72 14.47
N SER A 29 4.32 4.10 14.27
CA SER A 29 5.27 4.60 15.27
C SER A 29 5.50 3.77 16.52
N PHE A 30 4.95 2.55 16.61
CA PHE A 30 4.82 1.81 17.88
C PHE A 30 4.18 2.61 19.04
N GLY A 31 3.63 3.80 18.80
CA GLY A 31 3.13 4.70 19.86
C GLY A 31 4.16 5.68 20.42
N GLU A 32 5.26 5.96 19.70
CA GLU A 32 6.23 6.99 20.11
C GLU A 32 5.56 8.38 20.25
N PRO A 33 5.89 9.19 21.28
CA PRO A 33 5.10 10.36 21.69
C PRO A 33 5.01 11.49 20.66
N ASP A 34 6.04 11.67 19.84
CA ASP A 34 6.17 12.78 18.88
C ASP A 34 5.95 12.34 17.43
N GLU A 35 5.44 11.13 17.24
CA GLU A 35 5.20 10.56 15.93
C GLU A 35 3.72 10.25 15.73
N PHE A 36 3.23 10.54 14.52
CA PHE A 36 1.86 10.29 14.16
C PHE A 36 1.76 9.25 13.04
N PRO A 37 0.70 8.42 13.02
CA PRO A 37 0.52 7.41 12.00
C PRO A 37 0.37 8.04 10.60
N GLN A 38 1.13 7.52 9.62
CA GLN A 38 1.21 8.06 8.25
C GLN A 38 1.22 6.97 7.19
N ARG A 39 0.90 7.33 5.94
CA ARG A 39 1.17 6.45 4.79
C ARG A 39 2.52 6.81 4.21
N LEU A 40 3.53 5.97 4.49
CA LEU A 40 4.92 6.17 4.06
C LEU A 40 5.40 5.09 3.09
N ASP A 41 4.67 3.99 2.97
CA ASP A 41 5.05 2.83 2.17
C ASP A 41 4.18 2.71 0.91
N PHE A 42 4.85 2.51 -0.23
CA PHE A 42 4.22 2.55 -1.54
C PHE A 42 4.73 1.41 -2.42
N VAL A 43 3.87 0.91 -3.29
CA VAL A 43 4.26 0.04 -4.40
C VAL A 43 4.03 0.84 -5.68
N PHE A 44 5.10 1.07 -6.43
CA PHE A 44 5.02 1.74 -7.73
C PHE A 44 5.21 0.73 -8.85
N VAL A 45 4.44 0.91 -9.91
CA VAL A 45 4.57 0.16 -11.17
C VAL A 45 4.86 1.12 -12.31
N ARG A 46 5.38 0.57 -13.41
CA ARG A 46 5.58 1.34 -14.64
C ARG A 46 4.24 1.89 -15.14
N ASP A 47 4.26 3.12 -15.62
CA ASP A 47 3.13 3.71 -16.33
C ASP A 47 3.08 3.14 -17.75
N ASP A 48 2.47 1.96 -17.85
CA ASP A 48 2.20 1.26 -19.09
C ASP A 48 0.71 0.90 -19.12
N PRO A 49 -0.14 1.74 -19.71
CA PRO A 49 -1.58 1.53 -19.73
C PRO A 49 -1.96 0.21 -20.40
N GLY A 50 -2.72 -0.63 -19.70
CA GLY A 50 -3.25 -1.88 -20.24
C GLY A 50 -2.38 -3.12 -20.03
N SER A 51 -1.13 -2.99 -19.55
CA SER A 51 -0.26 -4.15 -19.28
C SER A 51 -0.44 -4.79 -17.91
N LEU A 52 -1.26 -4.18 -17.05
CA LEU A 52 -1.50 -4.66 -15.69
C LEU A 52 -2.94 -4.39 -15.24
N ASP A 53 -3.55 -5.39 -14.61
CA ASP A 53 -4.72 -5.23 -13.75
C ASP A 53 -4.32 -5.26 -12.29
N VAL A 54 -4.87 -4.33 -11.49
CA VAL A 54 -4.76 -4.35 -10.03
C VAL A 54 -6.10 -4.75 -9.46
N ASP A 55 -6.19 -5.99 -8.98
CA ASP A 55 -7.42 -6.55 -8.42
C ASP A 55 -7.63 -6.11 -6.97
N ALA A 56 -6.54 -6.07 -6.19
CA ALA A 56 -6.58 -5.64 -4.81
C ALA A 56 -5.31 -4.91 -4.37
N TYR A 57 -5.48 -3.98 -3.43
CA TYR A 57 -4.44 -3.31 -2.68
C TYR A 57 -4.83 -3.32 -1.20
N ALA A 58 -3.96 -3.87 -0.36
CA ALA A 58 -4.23 -4.07 1.05
C ALA A 58 -3.09 -3.52 1.92
N VAL A 59 -3.46 -2.89 3.03
CA VAL A 59 -2.52 -2.61 4.13
C VAL A 59 -2.88 -3.51 5.30
N LEU A 60 -2.11 -4.58 5.47
CA LEU A 60 -2.42 -5.65 6.43
C LEU A 60 -2.13 -5.20 7.88
N PRO A 61 -2.78 -5.81 8.88
CA PRO A 61 -2.41 -5.59 10.27
C PRO A 61 -0.95 -5.97 10.55
N ASN A 62 -0.31 -5.24 11.46
CA ASN A 62 1.04 -5.54 11.95
C ASN A 62 1.06 -6.04 13.41
N SER A 63 -0.11 -6.33 13.97
CA SER A 63 -0.28 -6.88 15.32
C SER A 63 -0.81 -8.30 15.25
N PHE A 64 -0.38 -9.14 16.19
CA PHE A 64 -1.05 -10.40 16.50
C PHE A 64 -2.21 -10.16 17.48
N ASP A 65 -2.97 -11.23 17.77
CA ASP A 65 -4.14 -11.16 18.66
C ASP A 65 -3.78 -10.68 20.07
N ASP A 66 -2.56 -10.95 20.54
CA ASP A 66 -2.00 -10.49 21.82
C ASP A 66 -1.51 -9.03 21.80
N GLN A 67 -1.76 -8.30 20.72
CA GLN A 67 -1.36 -6.92 20.48
C GLN A 67 0.15 -6.69 20.34
N VAL A 68 0.98 -7.75 20.31
CA VAL A 68 2.39 -7.63 19.98
C VAL A 68 2.51 -7.26 18.50
N ARG A 69 3.22 -6.17 18.21
CA ARG A 69 3.51 -5.75 16.85
C ARG A 69 4.87 -6.27 16.39
N PHE A 70 4.94 -6.79 15.17
CA PHE A 70 6.19 -7.30 14.60
C PHE A 70 6.99 -6.23 13.83
N SER A 71 6.38 -5.08 13.54
CA SER A 71 7.01 -3.90 12.94
C SER A 71 6.14 -2.68 13.24
N ASP A 72 6.74 -1.49 13.27
CA ASP A 72 6.07 -0.19 13.29
C ASP A 72 5.42 0.13 11.94
N HIS A 73 5.82 -0.58 10.88
CA HIS A 73 5.19 -0.57 9.58
C HIS A 73 4.19 -1.71 9.41
N ARG A 74 3.20 -1.46 8.55
CA ARG A 74 2.20 -2.42 8.08
C ARG A 74 2.57 -2.91 6.69
N PRO A 75 2.49 -4.23 6.43
CA PRO A 75 2.72 -4.77 5.11
C PRO A 75 1.75 -4.17 4.09
N VAL A 76 2.31 -3.67 2.99
CA VAL A 76 1.55 -3.30 1.79
C VAL A 76 1.57 -4.49 0.84
N VAL A 77 0.39 -5.03 0.54
CA VAL A 77 0.22 -6.18 -0.35
C VAL A 77 -0.67 -5.77 -1.50
N ALA A 78 -0.33 -6.19 -2.71
CA ALA A 78 -1.16 -5.97 -3.88
C ALA A 78 -1.26 -7.23 -4.70
N ASP A 79 -2.49 -7.51 -5.15
CA ASP A 79 -2.79 -8.59 -6.08
C ASP A 79 -2.94 -8.00 -7.47
N MET A 80 -2.15 -8.50 -8.41
CA MET A 80 -2.03 -7.93 -9.74
C MET A 80 -1.84 -9.02 -10.80
N ARG A 81 -2.42 -8.79 -11.97
CA ARG A 81 -2.28 -9.66 -13.14
C ARG A 81 -1.62 -8.91 -14.29
N LEU A 82 -0.53 -9.47 -14.79
CA LEU A 82 0.08 -9.01 -16.03
C LEU A 82 -0.82 -9.37 -17.21
N ARG A 83 -1.10 -8.40 -18.08
CA ARG A 83 -1.74 -8.61 -19.37
C ARG A 83 -0.65 -8.65 -20.42
N LEU A 84 -0.41 -9.85 -20.96
CA LEU A 84 0.54 -10.12 -22.05
C LEU A 84 -0.13 -9.89 -23.41
#